data_AF-A0A0F9A5D9-F1
#
_entry.id   AF-A0A0F9A5D9-F1
#
_cell.length_a   1.000
_cell.length_b   1.000
_cell.length_c   1.000
_cell.angle_alpha   90.00
_cell.angle_beta   90.00
_cell.angle_gamma   90.00
#
_symmetry.space_group_name_H-M   'P 1'
#
loop_
_entity.id
_entity.type
_entity.pdbx_description
1 polymer ?
#
loop_
_entity_poly.entity_id
_entity_poly.type
_entity_poly.pdbx_seq_one_letter_code
_entity_poly.pdbx_strand_id
1 'polypeptide(L)'
;MPKRLYFPIRHTQEEFIVAIDNDFPSLRSDNQPLFQVIDKYQPYNDPWLGHFNTLNNDNKHQDLAEQARTESKRVTVSRPGCGSVSWGKGVRFGAGVSVMGVPIDPSTQMPVPNRVTETNVTIWIDFQFRENGLSVLPFLSNSVEKVESIFEDVYNEIRG
;
A
#
# COMPACT_ATOMS: atom_id res chain seq x y z
N MET A 1 -10.66 36.66 7.06
CA MET A 1 -10.50 35.34 7.71
C MET A 1 -11.24 34.31 6.85
N PRO A 2 -10.56 33.28 6.31
CA PRO A 2 -11.24 32.22 5.58
C PRO A 2 -12.23 31.51 6.52
N LYS A 3 -13.46 31.25 6.06
CA LYS A 3 -14.53 30.66 6.89
C LYS A 3 -14.35 29.15 7.14
N ARG A 4 -13.46 28.48 6.38
CA ARG A 4 -13.09 27.08 6.53
C ARG A 4 -11.65 26.88 6.03
N LEU A 5 -10.72 26.54 6.93
CA LEU A 5 -9.34 26.21 6.57
C LEU A 5 -9.27 24.69 6.34
N TYR A 6 -9.55 24.25 5.12
CA TYR A 6 -9.31 22.87 4.71
C TYR A 6 -8.25 22.85 3.61
N PHE A 7 -7.45 21.79 3.57
CA PHE A 7 -6.56 21.56 2.43
C PHE A 7 -7.42 21.40 1.16
N PRO A 8 -7.16 22.15 0.09
CA PRO A 8 -8.00 22.16 -1.10
C PRO A 8 -7.72 20.92 -1.94
N ILE A 9 -8.39 19.80 -1.64
CA ILE A 9 -8.26 18.53 -2.37
C ILE A 9 -9.24 18.54 -3.56
N ARG A 10 -8.75 18.50 -4.81
CA ARG A 10 -9.58 18.55 -6.02
C ARG A 10 -9.17 17.51 -7.07
N HIS A 11 -10.14 17.05 -7.87
CA HIS A 11 -9.91 15.97 -8.83
C HIS A 11 -9.55 16.48 -10.23
N THR A 12 -9.70 17.78 -10.49
CA THR A 12 -9.23 18.42 -11.72
C THR A 12 -8.49 19.72 -11.44
N GLN A 13 -7.68 20.14 -12.41
CA GLN A 13 -6.93 21.39 -12.34
C GLN A 13 -7.87 22.62 -12.32
N GLU A 14 -8.97 22.58 -13.06
CA GLU A 14 -9.94 23.67 -13.11
C GLU A 14 -10.62 23.87 -11.74
N GLU A 15 -11.06 22.77 -11.12
CA GLU A 15 -11.65 22.79 -9.78
C GLU A 15 -10.65 23.30 -8.74
N PHE A 16 -9.37 22.93 -8.89
CA PHE A 16 -8.29 23.39 -8.02
C PHE A 16 -8.08 24.89 -8.13
N ILE A 17 -7.96 25.43 -9.34
CA ILE A 17 -7.77 26.87 -9.56
C ILE A 17 -8.94 27.65 -8.94
N VAL A 18 -10.18 27.24 -9.20
CA VAL A 18 -11.36 27.90 -8.64
C VAL A 18 -11.37 27.84 -7.11
N ALA A 19 -10.97 26.72 -6.52
CA ALA A 19 -10.89 26.59 -5.06
C ALA A 19 -9.80 27.48 -4.47
N ILE A 20 -8.61 27.51 -5.05
CA ILE A 20 -7.51 28.36 -4.60
C ILE A 20 -7.88 29.84 -4.67
N ASP A 21 -8.46 30.30 -5.79
CA ASP A 21 -8.81 31.72 -5.96
C ASP A 21 -9.88 32.17 -4.95
N ASN A 22 -10.76 31.26 -4.51
CA ASN A 22 -11.81 31.54 -3.53
C ASN A 22 -11.32 31.43 -2.07
N ASP A 23 -10.60 30.35 -1.74
CA ASP A 23 -10.22 30.01 -0.36
C ASP A 23 -8.91 30.68 0.06
N PHE A 24 -8.01 30.94 -0.89
CA PHE A 24 -6.70 31.57 -0.69
C PHE A 24 -6.47 32.70 -1.72
N PRO A 25 -7.23 33.81 -1.63
CA PRO A 25 -7.07 34.94 -2.54
C PRO A 25 -5.63 35.43 -2.57
N SER A 26 -5.12 35.72 -3.77
CA SER A 26 -3.76 36.17 -4.03
C SER A 26 -2.64 35.16 -3.81
N LEU A 27 -2.91 33.92 -3.36
CA LEU A 27 -1.84 32.92 -3.19
C LEU A 27 -1.04 32.70 -4.48
N ARG A 28 -1.75 32.62 -5.62
CA ARG A 28 -1.13 32.44 -6.94
C ARG A 28 -0.33 33.65 -7.40
N SER A 29 -0.76 34.87 -7.08
CA SER A 29 -0.05 36.08 -7.49
C SER A 29 1.14 36.39 -6.58
N ASP A 30 1.00 36.11 -5.28
CA ASP A 30 1.90 36.61 -4.25
C ASP A 30 2.89 35.54 -3.79
N ASN A 31 2.56 34.25 -3.94
CA ASN A 31 3.42 33.13 -3.59
C ASN A 31 3.25 31.94 -4.54
N GLN A 32 3.78 32.11 -5.76
CA GLN A 32 3.77 31.08 -6.80
C GLN A 32 4.46 29.76 -6.38
N PRO A 33 5.58 29.76 -5.62
CA PRO A 33 6.18 28.52 -5.11
C PRO A 33 5.23 27.70 -4.24
N LEU A 34 4.57 28.34 -3.25
CA LEU A 34 3.61 27.65 -2.39
C LEU A 34 2.40 27.14 -3.17
N PHE A 35 1.92 27.88 -4.18
CA PHE A 35 0.88 27.40 -5.10
C PHE A 35 1.31 26.10 -5.80
N GLN A 36 2.55 26.02 -6.30
CA GLN A 36 3.08 24.85 -6.98
C GLN A 36 3.23 23.64 -6.04
N VAL A 37 3.62 23.87 -4.78
CA VAL A 37 3.66 22.80 -3.77
C VAL A 37 2.27 22.20 -3.56
N ILE A 38 1.23 23.03 -3.41
CA ILE A 38 -0.13 22.53 -3.19
C ILE A 38 -0.67 21.82 -4.44
N ASP A 39 -0.38 22.34 -5.64
CA ASP A 39 -0.75 21.75 -6.94
C ASP A 39 -0.13 20.35 -7.12
N LYS A 40 1.16 20.20 -6.81
CA LYS A 40 1.94 18.96 -6.94
C LYS A 40 1.25 17.76 -6.27
N TYR A 41 0.63 17.96 -5.11
CA TYR A 41 0.02 16.88 -4.33
C TYR A 41 -1.46 16.63 -4.65
N GLN A 42 -2.04 17.35 -5.61
CA GLN A 42 -3.46 17.17 -5.93
C GLN A 42 -3.76 15.79 -6.53
N PRO A 43 -4.96 15.23 -6.28
CA PRO A 43 -5.41 13.94 -6.81
C PRO A 43 -5.23 13.71 -8.32
N TYR A 44 -5.27 14.78 -9.14
CA TYR A 44 -5.03 14.66 -10.59
C TYR A 44 -3.56 14.47 -10.97
N ASN A 45 -2.64 14.85 -10.09
CA ASN A 45 -1.20 14.58 -10.24
C ASN A 45 -0.82 13.26 -9.56
N ASP A 46 -1.42 12.99 -8.40
CA ASP A 46 -1.17 11.78 -7.62
C ASP A 46 -2.45 11.30 -6.91
N PRO A 47 -3.00 10.11 -7.28
CA PRO A 47 -4.27 9.65 -6.76
C PRO A 47 -4.24 9.33 -5.26
N TRP A 48 -3.05 9.23 -4.63
CA TRP A 48 -2.92 8.92 -3.21
C TRP A 48 -3.73 9.87 -2.33
N LEU A 49 -3.66 11.19 -2.57
CA LEU A 49 -4.35 12.15 -1.70
C LEU A 49 -5.88 11.98 -1.79
N GLY A 50 -6.37 11.61 -2.97
CA GLY A 50 -7.77 11.23 -3.18
C GLY A 50 -8.13 9.98 -2.38
N HIS A 51 -7.37 8.91 -2.51
CA HIS A 51 -7.58 7.66 -1.75
C HIS A 51 -7.49 7.88 -0.23
N PHE A 52 -6.53 8.68 0.23
CA PHE A 52 -6.35 9.03 1.63
C PHE A 52 -7.55 9.81 2.18
N ASN A 53 -8.05 10.79 1.43
CA ASN A 53 -9.23 11.55 1.84
C ASN A 53 -10.50 10.69 1.86
N THR A 54 -10.71 9.84 0.86
CA THR A 54 -11.83 8.88 0.83
C THR A 54 -11.79 7.95 2.02
N LEU A 55 -10.65 7.26 2.25
CA LEU A 55 -10.51 6.36 3.38
C LEU A 55 -10.69 7.07 4.73
N ASN A 56 -10.19 8.30 4.88
CA ASN A 56 -10.39 9.06 6.11
C ASN A 56 -11.88 9.43 6.29
N ASN A 57 -12.59 9.82 5.23
CA ASN A 57 -14.02 10.13 5.31
C ASN A 57 -14.87 8.90 5.60
N ASP A 58 -14.54 7.76 5.01
CA ASP A 58 -15.27 6.51 5.24
C ASP A 58 -15.03 5.99 6.68
N ASN A 59 -13.78 6.07 7.17
CA ASN A 59 -13.43 5.68 8.55
C ASN A 59 -13.90 6.68 9.63
N LYS A 60 -14.28 7.93 9.29
CA LYS A 60 -14.82 8.91 10.26
C LYS A 60 -16.14 8.47 10.89
N HIS A 61 -16.85 7.52 10.30
CA HIS A 61 -18.12 7.01 10.80
C HIS A 61 -18.01 5.86 11.82
N GLN A 62 -16.84 5.68 12.46
CA GLN A 62 -16.55 4.67 13.50
C GLN A 62 -16.60 3.21 13.05
N ASP A 63 -16.97 2.92 11.81
CA ASP A 63 -16.70 1.61 11.22
C ASP A 63 -15.22 1.56 10.85
N LEU A 64 -14.45 0.76 11.58
CA LEU A 64 -13.13 0.33 11.11
C LEU A 64 -13.35 -0.28 9.72
N ALA A 65 -12.80 0.35 8.68
CA ALA A 65 -12.94 -0.13 7.31
C ALA A 65 -12.71 -1.64 7.28
N GLU A 66 -13.68 -2.37 6.76
CA GLU A 66 -13.63 -3.82 6.74
C GLU A 66 -12.37 -4.25 5.97
N GLN A 67 -11.52 -5.06 6.61
CA GLN A 67 -10.29 -5.53 5.97
C GLN A 67 -10.52 -6.90 5.33
N ALA A 68 -10.05 -7.08 4.10
CA ALA A 68 -9.96 -8.38 3.46
C ALA A 68 -8.61 -9.02 3.79
N ARG A 69 -8.63 -10.29 4.23
CA ARG A 69 -7.43 -11.06 4.55
C ARG A 69 -7.06 -11.96 3.37
N THR A 70 -5.95 -11.68 2.72
CA THR A 70 -5.39 -12.51 1.64
C THR A 70 -4.23 -13.32 2.16
N GLU A 71 -4.27 -14.64 1.99
CA GLU A 71 -3.18 -15.54 2.34
C GLU A 71 -2.47 -16.06 1.09
N SER A 72 -1.13 -16.07 1.10
CA SER A 72 -0.33 -16.83 0.15
C SER A 72 0.64 -17.77 0.86
N LYS A 73 0.58 -19.05 0.52
CA LYS A 73 1.42 -20.11 1.10
C LYS A 73 2.59 -20.40 0.17
N ARG A 74 3.80 -20.45 0.72
CA ARG A 74 5.02 -20.92 0.07
C ARG A 74 5.63 -22.04 0.91
N VAL A 75 5.86 -23.19 0.28
CA VAL A 75 6.59 -24.30 0.89
C VAL A 75 8.03 -24.22 0.39
N THR A 76 8.99 -24.34 1.30
CA THR A 76 10.42 -24.40 1.00
C THR A 76 10.99 -25.65 1.63
N VAL A 77 11.65 -26.47 0.82
CA VAL A 77 12.36 -27.67 1.27
C VAL A 77 13.85 -27.45 1.06
N SER A 78 14.62 -27.64 2.11
CA SER A 78 16.08 -27.50 2.10
C SER A 78 16.75 -28.77 2.59
N ARG A 79 17.96 -29.00 2.08
CA ARG A 79 18.86 -30.04 2.59
C ARG A 79 20.23 -29.42 2.83
N PRO A 80 20.82 -29.58 4.03
CA PRO A 80 22.18 -29.10 4.29
C PRO A 80 23.15 -29.60 3.21
N GLY A 81 23.89 -28.67 2.58
CA GLY A 81 24.86 -28.98 1.52
C GLY A 81 24.27 -29.28 0.13
N CYS A 82 22.95 -29.24 -0.07
CA CYS A 82 22.30 -29.61 -1.35
C CYS A 82 21.36 -28.52 -1.92
N GLY A 83 21.19 -27.39 -1.23
CA GLY A 83 20.39 -26.24 -1.67
C GLY A 83 18.95 -26.25 -1.12
N SER A 84 18.05 -25.52 -1.79
CA SER A 84 16.62 -25.44 -1.46
C SER A 84 15.74 -25.38 -2.71
N VAL A 85 14.51 -25.87 -2.58
CA VAL A 85 13.44 -25.78 -3.60
C VAL A 85 12.21 -25.19 -2.92
N SER A 86 11.57 -24.21 -3.57
CA SER A 86 10.32 -23.63 -3.07
C SER A 86 9.22 -23.63 -4.12
N TRP A 87 7.98 -23.78 -3.67
CA TRP A 87 6.80 -23.65 -4.51
C TRP A 87 5.67 -22.93 -3.77
N GLY A 88 4.79 -22.29 -4.53
CA GLY A 88 3.64 -21.55 -4.01
C GLY A 88 2.33 -22.01 -4.62
N LYS A 89 1.33 -21.12 -4.56
CA LYS A 89 -0.01 -21.34 -5.15
C LYS A 89 0.11 -21.67 -6.64
N GLY A 90 -0.62 -22.69 -7.09
CA GLY A 90 -0.67 -23.12 -8.50
C GLY A 90 0.26 -24.28 -8.86
N VAL A 91 1.23 -24.63 -8.00
CA VAL A 91 2.07 -25.82 -8.19
C VAL A 91 1.38 -27.03 -7.57
N ARG A 92 1.27 -28.13 -8.32
CA ARG A 92 0.81 -29.43 -7.83
C ARG A 92 1.72 -30.55 -8.32
N PHE A 93 2.15 -31.39 -7.40
CA PHE A 93 2.90 -32.60 -7.65
C PHE A 93 1.96 -33.80 -7.70
N GLY A 94 2.13 -34.61 -8.74
CA GLY A 94 1.48 -35.91 -8.88
C GLY A 94 2.23 -37.01 -8.13
N ALA A 95 1.73 -38.24 -8.26
CA ALA A 95 2.38 -39.42 -7.69
C ALA A 95 3.79 -39.63 -8.27
N GLY A 96 4.72 -40.12 -7.43
CA GLY A 96 6.09 -40.46 -7.84
C GLY A 96 7.08 -39.28 -7.85
N VAL A 97 6.63 -38.06 -7.56
CA VAL A 97 7.53 -36.90 -7.44
C VAL A 97 8.27 -36.94 -6.11
N SER A 98 9.58 -36.67 -6.17
CA SER A 98 10.42 -36.47 -4.98
C SER A 98 11.20 -35.17 -5.06
N VAL A 99 11.35 -34.49 -3.92
CA VAL A 99 12.22 -33.32 -3.77
C VAL A 99 13.41 -33.73 -2.89
N MET A 100 14.62 -33.57 -3.43
CA MET A 100 15.88 -33.93 -2.73
C MET A 100 15.93 -35.39 -2.24
N GLY A 101 15.31 -36.29 -2.98
CA GLY A 101 15.22 -37.72 -2.66
C GLY A 101 14.12 -38.08 -1.66
N VAL A 102 13.31 -37.10 -1.21
CA VAL A 102 12.15 -37.34 -0.35
C VAL A 102 10.87 -37.29 -1.19
N PRO A 103 10.02 -38.33 -1.16
CA PRO A 103 8.73 -38.32 -1.84
C PRO A 103 7.82 -37.18 -1.37
N ILE A 104 7.08 -36.59 -2.29
CA ILE A 104 6.00 -35.66 -1.99
C ILE A 104 4.69 -36.45 -1.84
N ASP A 105 3.93 -36.19 -0.78
CA ASP A 105 2.57 -36.66 -0.64
C ASP A 105 1.63 -35.80 -1.51
N PRO A 106 0.99 -36.37 -2.55
CA PRO A 106 0.12 -35.61 -3.46
C PRO A 106 -1.13 -35.04 -2.79
N SER A 107 -1.55 -35.56 -1.63
CA SER A 107 -2.72 -35.05 -0.92
C SER A 107 -2.40 -33.75 -0.17
N THR A 108 -1.25 -33.68 0.47
CA THR A 108 -0.82 -32.54 1.28
C THR A 108 0.09 -31.56 0.52
N GLN A 109 0.66 -32.00 -0.61
CA GLN A 109 1.65 -31.27 -1.40
C GLN A 109 2.92 -30.92 -0.58
N MET A 110 3.27 -31.79 0.37
CA MET A 110 4.42 -31.67 1.26
C MET A 110 5.30 -32.93 1.19
N PRO A 111 6.60 -32.83 1.52
CA PRO A 111 7.43 -34.02 1.69
C PRO A 111 6.87 -34.93 2.78
N VAL A 112 6.90 -36.24 2.55
CA VAL A 112 6.59 -37.23 3.57
C VAL A 112 7.53 -37.02 4.78
N PRO A 113 7.04 -37.15 6.04
CA PRO A 113 7.87 -36.96 7.22
C PRO A 113 9.19 -37.75 7.16
N ASN A 114 10.31 -37.06 7.36
CA ASN A 114 11.64 -37.64 7.18
C ASN A 114 12.69 -36.86 8.00
N ARG A 115 13.95 -37.33 7.96
CA ARG A 115 15.11 -36.71 8.64
C ARG A 115 16.16 -36.14 7.68
N VAL A 116 15.89 -36.15 6.37
CA VAL A 116 16.82 -35.78 5.30
C VAL A 116 16.68 -34.32 4.92
N THR A 117 15.44 -33.82 4.86
CA THR A 117 15.11 -32.46 4.45
C THR A 117 14.40 -31.71 5.55
N GLU A 118 14.70 -30.42 5.67
CA GLU A 118 13.91 -29.48 6.45
C GLU A 118 12.81 -28.88 5.57
N THR A 119 11.59 -28.76 6.09
CA THR A 119 10.47 -28.15 5.37
C THR A 119 9.97 -26.94 6.14
N ASN A 120 10.06 -25.78 5.53
CA ASN A 120 9.54 -24.52 6.05
C ASN A 120 8.32 -24.09 5.24
N VAL A 121 7.22 -23.78 5.95
CA VAL A 121 5.99 -23.28 5.34
C VAL A 121 5.82 -21.82 5.75
N THR A 122 5.96 -20.92 4.79
CA THR A 122 5.72 -19.48 5.00
C THR A 122 4.30 -19.15 4.54
N ILE A 123 3.53 -18.50 5.41
CA ILE A 123 2.21 -17.96 5.09
C ILE A 123 2.31 -16.45 5.15
N TRP A 124 2.20 -15.79 4.00
CA TRP A 124 2.09 -14.35 3.91
C TRP A 124 0.64 -13.94 4.07
N ILE A 125 0.40 -12.99 4.96
CA ILE A 125 -0.92 -12.42 5.22
C ILE A 125 -0.88 -10.97 4.77
N ASP A 126 -1.75 -10.61 3.84
CA ASP A 126 -1.98 -9.23 3.43
C ASP A 126 -3.39 -8.79 3.86
N PHE A 127 -3.47 -7.64 4.51
CA PHE A 127 -4.73 -7.01 4.87
C PHE A 127 -4.97 -5.86 3.90
N GLN A 128 -6.13 -5.85 3.24
CA GLN A 128 -6.48 -4.85 2.23
C GLN A 128 -7.74 -4.09 2.64
N PHE A 129 -7.78 -2.79 2.37
CA PHE A 129 -9.00 -1.98 2.45
C PHE A 129 -10.02 -2.50 1.44
N ARG A 130 -11.28 -2.69 1.84
CA ARG A 130 -12.30 -3.20 0.90
C ARG A 130 -12.70 -2.20 -0.16
N GLU A 131 -12.62 -0.91 0.16
CA GLU A 131 -13.08 0.20 -0.66
C GLU A 131 -12.24 0.33 -1.93
N ASN A 132 -10.93 0.09 -1.84
CA ASN A 132 -9.99 0.28 -2.95
C ASN A 132 -9.00 -0.87 -3.17
N GLY A 133 -9.05 -1.93 -2.35
CA GLY A 133 -8.18 -3.10 -2.45
C GLY A 133 -6.71 -2.85 -2.10
N LEU A 134 -6.37 -1.67 -1.55
CA LEU A 134 -4.99 -1.33 -1.22
C LEU A 134 -4.55 -2.05 0.05
N SER A 135 -3.32 -2.60 0.03
CA SER A 135 -2.69 -3.19 1.21
C SER A 135 -2.51 -2.14 2.31
N VAL A 136 -3.01 -2.45 3.50
CA VAL A 136 -3.12 -1.52 4.63
C VAL A 136 -1.75 -1.02 5.05
N LEU A 137 -0.79 -1.92 5.31
CA LEU A 137 0.53 -1.51 5.81
C LEU A 137 1.33 -0.67 4.80
N PRO A 138 1.48 -1.07 3.53
CA PRO A 138 2.13 -0.23 2.53
C PRO A 138 1.44 1.12 2.36
N PHE A 139 0.11 1.15 2.35
CA PHE A 139 -0.65 2.39 2.20
C PHE A 139 -0.42 3.35 3.37
N LEU A 140 -0.42 2.84 4.62
CA LEU A 140 -0.17 3.65 5.81
C LEU A 140 1.26 4.19 5.85
N SER A 141 2.27 3.38 5.51
CA SER A 141 3.67 3.83 5.43
C SER A 141 3.82 4.97 4.43
N ASN A 142 3.33 4.76 3.20
CA ASN A 142 3.35 5.78 2.15
C ASN A 142 2.54 7.03 2.54
N SER A 143 1.47 6.88 3.34
CA SER A 143 0.68 8.02 3.79
C SER A 143 1.43 8.87 4.81
N VAL A 144 2.17 8.26 5.73
CA VAL A 144 3.04 9.00 6.68
C VAL A 144 4.10 9.77 5.89
N GLU A 145 4.82 9.09 5.00
CA GLU A 145 5.89 9.69 4.19
C GLU A 145 5.40 10.87 3.34
N LYS A 146 4.21 10.74 2.71
CA LYS A 146 3.64 11.82 1.89
C LYS A 146 3.13 12.99 2.71
N VAL A 147 2.53 12.74 3.88
CA VAL A 147 2.11 13.83 4.79
C VAL A 147 3.35 14.60 5.29
N GLU A 148 4.42 13.89 5.66
CA GLU A 148 5.69 14.52 6.04
C GLU A 148 6.26 15.35 4.89
N SER A 149 6.25 14.82 3.66
CA SER A 149 6.74 15.52 2.47
C SER A 149 5.93 16.81 2.17
N ILE A 150 4.60 16.76 2.29
CA ILE A 150 3.75 17.95 2.14
C ILE A 150 4.10 18.99 3.20
N PHE A 151 4.27 18.56 4.46
CA PHE A 151 4.58 19.47 5.56
C PHE A 151 5.94 20.15 5.35
N GLU A 152 6.98 19.39 5.02
CA GLU A 152 8.32 19.93 4.77
C GLU A 152 8.34 20.87 3.56
N ASP A 153 7.71 20.49 2.44
CA ASP A 153 7.62 21.34 1.25
C ASP A 153 6.93 22.67 1.58
N VAL A 154 5.78 22.65 2.26
CA VAL A 154 5.06 23.87 2.66
C VAL A 154 5.85 24.70 3.67
N TYR A 155 6.47 24.06 4.65
CA TYR A 155 7.22 24.74 5.71
C TYR A 155 8.45 25.46 5.15
N ASN A 156 9.16 24.84 4.21
CA ASN A 156 10.31 25.44 3.55
C ASN A 156 9.92 26.65 2.71
N GLU A 157 8.77 26.64 2.02
CA GLU A 157 8.30 27.80 1.25
C GLU A 157 7.79 28.97 2.13
N ILE A 158 7.38 28.70 3.37
CA ILE A 158 6.91 29.74 4.30
C ILE A 158 8.07 30.38 5.07
N ARG A 159 9.16 29.64 5.33
CA ARG A 159 10.33 30.12 6.07
C ARG A 159 11.55 30.46 5.21
N GLY A 160 11.54 30.09 3.93
CA GLY A 160 12.57 30.40 2.95
C GLY A 160 12.61 31.87 2.54
#